data_AF-A0A5T1UTH6-F1
#
_entry.id   AF-A0A5T1UTH6-F1
#
_cell.length_a   1.000
_cell.length_b   1.000
_cell.length_c   1.000
_cell.angle_alpha   90.00
_cell.angle_beta   90.00
_cell.angle_gamma   90.00
#
_symmetry.space_group_name_H-M   'P 1'
#
loop_
_entity.id
_entity.type
_entity.pdbx_description
1 polymer ?
#
loop_
_entity_poly.entity_id
_entity_poly.type
_entity_poly.pdbx_seq_one_letter_code
_entity_poly.pdbx_strand_id
1 'polypeptide(L)' 'MSETYEIYTPNGLALDVEKDTNKILFKENVKPTGNYTEEYSKALFEAHDIKRNSPYKDYKPQYLDPNFYTG' A
#
# COMPACT_ATOMS: atom_id res chain seq x y z
N MET A 1 1.06 27.86 -9.27
CA MET A 1 1.04 26.79 -8.26
C MET A 1 -0.21 25.97 -8.53
N SER A 2 -0.09 24.69 -8.84
CA SER A 2 -1.25 23.79 -8.88
C SER A 2 -1.80 23.63 -7.46
N GLU A 3 -3.11 23.54 -7.31
CA GLU A 3 -3.70 23.22 -6.00
C GLU A 3 -3.42 21.76 -5.63
N THR A 4 -3.09 21.50 -4.37
CA THR A 4 -2.83 20.16 -3.85
C THR A 4 -3.77 19.81 -2.69
N TYR A 5 -3.90 18.51 -2.43
CA TYR A 5 -4.50 17.96 -1.21
C TYR A 5 -3.63 16.84 -0.64
N GLU A 6 -3.75 16.57 0.66
CA GLU A 6 -2.97 15.52 1.34
C GLU A 6 -3.71 14.17 1.39
N ILE A 7 -2.96 13.08 1.23
CA ILE A 7 -3.38 11.72 1.59
C ILE A 7 -2.40 11.13 2.62
N TYR A 8 -2.87 10.20 3.45
CA TYR A 8 -2.04 9.51 4.44
C TYR A 8 -1.83 8.05 4.05
N THR A 9 -0.58 7.62 3.97
CA THR A 9 -0.22 6.21 3.76
C THR A 9 -0.44 5.38 5.03
N PRO A 10 -0.47 4.04 4.95
CA PRO A 10 -0.63 3.17 6.12
C PRO A 10 0.44 3.35 7.22
N ASN A 11 1.64 3.79 6.86
CA ASN A 11 2.71 4.13 7.82
C ASN A 11 2.66 5.60 8.30
N GLY A 12 1.56 6.31 8.04
CA GLY A 12 1.32 7.68 8.52
C GLY A 12 2.04 8.78 7.74
N LEU A 13 2.59 8.49 6.56
CA LEU A 13 3.27 9.49 5.74
C LEU A 13 2.23 10.31 4.96
N ALA A 14 2.29 11.64 5.10
CA ALA A 14 1.49 12.56 4.30
C ALA A 14 2.12 12.71 2.90
N LEU A 15 1.30 12.55 1.85
CA LEU A 15 1.68 12.75 0.46
C LEU A 15 0.83 13.86 -0.15
N ASP A 16 1.47 14.79 -0.85
CA ASP A 16 0.79 15.81 -1.64
C ASP A 16 0.33 15.23 -2.98
N VAL A 17 -0.91 15.54 -3.36
CA VAL A 17 -1.51 15.11 -4.61
C VAL A 17 -2.03 16.31 -5.38
N GLU A 18 -1.67 16.42 -6.67
CA GLU A 18 -2.21 17.45 -7.56
C GLU A 18 -3.72 17.23 -7.79
N LYS A 19 -4.55 18.26 -7.55
CA LYS A 19 -6.01 18.15 -7.71
C LYS A 19 -6.45 17.79 -9.12
N ASP A 20 -5.80 18.35 -10.13
CA ASP A 20 -6.26 18.23 -11.53
C ASP A 20 -5.92 16.88 -12.17
N THR A 21 -4.82 16.26 -11.72
CA THR A 21 -4.24 15.08 -12.37
C THR A 21 -4.22 13.84 -11.47
N ASN A 22 -4.47 14.00 -10.17
CA ASN A 22 -4.26 12.98 -9.14
C ASN A 22 -2.85 12.40 -9.11
N LYS A 23 -1.84 13.15 -9.58
CA LYS A 23 -0.44 12.75 -9.48
C LYS A 23 0.06 12.94 -8.06
N ILE A 24 0.68 11.89 -7.53
CA ILE A 24 1.36 11.90 -6.24
C ILE A 24 2.72 12.59 -6.41
N LEU A 25 2.98 13.60 -5.59
CA LEU A 25 4.24 14.34 -5.56
C LEU A 25 5.14 13.74 -4.48
N PHE A 26 6.13 12.97 -4.92
CA PHE A 26 7.15 12.45 -4.00
C PHE A 26 8.12 13.57 -3.62
N LYS A 27 8.17 13.90 -2.32
CA LYS A 27 9.23 14.75 -1.77
C LYS A 27 10.52 13.94 -1.70
N GLU A 28 11.66 14.61 -1.88
CA GLU A 28 12.96 13.96 -1.69
C GLU A 28 13.04 13.36 -0.29
N ASN A 29 13.49 12.10 -0.21
CA ASN A 29 13.66 11.43 1.07
C ASN A 29 14.79 12.11 1.85
N VAL A 30 14.52 12.49 3.11
CA VAL A 30 15.51 13.08 4.02
C VAL A 30 16.70 12.13 4.25
N LYS A 31 16.50 10.82 4.09
CA LYS A 31 17.55 9.81 4.09
C LYS A 31 17.73 9.25 2.68
N PRO A 32 18.96 9.01 2.21
CA PRO A 32 19.18 8.31 0.95
C PRO A 32 18.55 6.92 1.04
N THR A 33 17.42 6.77 0.37
CA THR A 33 16.79 5.47 0.10
C THR A 33 17.34 4.96 -1.23
N GLY A 34 17.52 3.64 -1.36
CA GLY A 34 17.84 3.06 -2.65
C GLY A 34 16.80 3.47 -3.71
N ASN A 35 17.24 3.61 -4.96
CA ASN A 35 16.31 3.85 -6.06
C ASN A 35 15.31 2.70 -6.14
N TYR A 36 14.05 3.02 -6.44
CA TYR A 36 13.08 2.01 -6.82
C TYR A 36 13.56 1.38 -8.14
N THR A 37 13.96 0.11 -8.08
CA THR A 37 14.44 -0.64 -9.23
C THR A 37 13.29 -1.41 -9.88
N GLU A 38 13.53 -1.88 -11.09
CA GLU A 38 12.60 -2.77 -11.80
C GLU A 38 12.34 -4.05 -10.99
N GLU A 39 13.35 -4.60 -10.30
CA GLU A 39 13.24 -5.79 -9.45
C GLU A 39 12.31 -5.57 -8.25
N TYR A 40 12.41 -4.41 -7.57
CA TYR A 40 11.47 -4.08 -6.48
C TYR A 40 10.04 -3.97 -6.99
N SER A 41 9.86 -3.45 -8.20
CA SER A 41 8.54 -3.36 -8.84
C SER A 41 8.01 -4.75 -9.20
N LYS A 42 8.85 -5.64 -9.76
CA LYS A 42 8.51 -7.04 -10.06
C LYS A 42 8.06 -7.80 -8.81
N ALA A 43 8.79 -7.68 -7.71
CA ALA A 43 8.45 -8.35 -6.46
C ALA A 43 7.06 -7.93 -5.93
N LEU A 44 6.69 -6.64 -6.08
CA LEU A 44 5.36 -6.16 -5.70
C LEU A 44 4.26 -6.67 -6.61
N PHE A 45 4.48 -6.72 -7.93
CA PHE A 45 3.51 -7.29 -8.86
C PHE A 45 3.32 -8.79 -8.65
N GLU A 46 4.40 -9.53 -8.39
CA GLU A 46 4.34 -10.96 -8.07
C GLU A 46 3.59 -11.21 -6.76
N ALA A 47 3.89 -10.45 -5.70
CA ALA A 47 3.17 -10.54 -4.44
C ALA A 47 1.67 -10.19 -4.61
N HIS A 48 1.35 -9.19 -5.45
CA HIS A 48 -0.02 -8.86 -5.78
C HIS A 48 -0.74 -10.02 -6.50
N ASP A 49 -0.10 -10.62 -7.50
CA ASP A 49 -0.66 -11.73 -8.26
C ASP A 49 -0.90 -12.96 -7.38
N ILE A 50 0.09 -13.32 -6.54
CA ILE A 50 -0.05 -14.39 -5.53
C ILE A 50 -1.24 -14.12 -4.62
N LYS A 51 -1.41 -12.88 -4.13
CA LYS A 51 -2.55 -12.52 -3.27
C LYS A 51 -3.89 -12.66 -4.00
N ARG A 52 -3.97 -12.27 -5.27
CA ARG A 52 -5.18 -12.36 -6.10
C ARG A 52 -5.56 -13.81 -6.42
N ASN A 53 -4.56 -14.66 -6.60
CA ASN A 53 -4.73 -16.06 -7.01
C ASN A 53 -4.64 -17.06 -5.84
N SER A 54 -4.44 -16.57 -4.62
CA SER A 54 -4.36 -17.42 -3.42
C SER A 54 -5.64 -18.24 -3.24
N PRO A 55 -5.54 -19.53 -2.87
CA PRO A 55 -6.69 -20.34 -2.48
C PRO A 55 -7.39 -19.79 -1.23
N TYR A 56 -6.72 -18.93 -0.46
CA TYR A 56 -7.23 -18.30 0.75
C TYR A 56 -7.62 -16.83 0.55
N LYS A 57 -7.71 -16.33 -0.69
CA LYS A 57 -8.05 -14.93 -0.98
C LYS A 57 -9.38 -14.46 -0.35
N ASP A 58 -10.32 -15.40 -0.15
CA ASP A 58 -11.63 -15.16 0.44
C ASP A 58 -11.71 -15.61 1.91
N TYR A 59 -10.60 -16.07 2.50
CA TYR A 59 -10.56 -16.53 3.88
C TYR A 59 -10.86 -15.38 4.84
N LYS A 60 -11.91 -15.54 5.64
CA LYS A 60 -12.26 -14.63 6.72
C LYS A 60 -11.70 -15.21 8.02
N PRO A 61 -10.72 -14.56 8.67
CA PRO A 61 -10.15 -15.06 9.91
C PRO A 61 -11.21 -15.14 11.01
N GLN A 62 -11.45 -16.33 11.54
CA GLN A 62 -12.40 -16.56 12.64
C GLN A 62 -11.73 -16.45 14.03
N TYR A 63 -10.40 -16.48 14.10
CA TYR A 63 -9.66 -16.47 15.39
C TYR A 63 -9.74 -15.15 16.16
N LEU A 64 -10.29 -14.09 15.56
CA LEU A 64 -10.59 -12.82 16.24
C LEU A 64 -12.08 -12.67 16.55
N ASP A 65 -12.92 -13.64 16.21
CA ASP A 65 -14.32 -13.62 16.61
C ASP A 65 -14.40 -13.99 18.09
N PRO A 66 -14.80 -13.05 18.98
CA PRO A 66 -14.86 -13.30 20.43
C PRO A 66 -15.93 -14.34 20.81
N ASN A 67 -16.81 -14.70 19.87
CA ASN A 67 -17.81 -15.75 20.03
C ASN A 67 -17.41 -17.08 19.38
N PHE A 68 -16.16 -17.20 18.92
CA PHE A 68 -15.66 -18.45 18.35
C PHE A 68 -15.21 -19.40 19.46
N TYR A 69 -16.16 -20.21 19.94
CA TYR A 69 -15.92 -21.25 20.94
C TYR A 69 -15.48 -22.54 20.25
N THR A 70 -14.19 -22.88 20.37
CA THR A 70 -13.74 -24.26 20.13
C THR A 70 -13.97 -25.05 21.41
N GLY A 71 -14.77 -26.11 21.33
CA GLY A 71 -15.25 -26.89 22.48
C GLY A 71 -14.18 -27.47 23.40
#